data_AF-A0A924T5F2-F1
#
_entry.id   AF-A0A924T5F2-F1
#
_cell.length_a   1.000
_cell.length_b   1.000
_cell.length_c   1.000
_cell.angle_alpha   90.00
_cell.angle_beta   90.00
_cell.angle_gamma   90.00
#
_symmetry.space_group_name_H-M   'P 1'
#
loop_
_entity.id
_entity.type
_entity.pdbx_description
1 polymer ?
#
loop_
_entity_poly.entity_id
_entity_poly.type
_entity_poly.pdbx_seq_one_letter_code
_entity_poly.pdbx_strand_id
1 'polypeptide(L)'
;MLSPTSGRRFPALLRSQLRPDRLLSNRPVMHHFLPKFPARTVLATALLSVGCLQATVAQSFTPGNLIVARTMYDGVASTVVVGQALPGGGTAIGDGSFTNVFTNEKPDPSFGITSSIYLDELTPSGTTIRTTAIDSSRITSSFASKSELALNIS
;
A
#
# COMPACT_ATOMS: atom_id res chain seq x y z
N MET A 1 15.94 41.55 -57.92
CA MET A 1 15.22 42.80 -58.24
C MET A 1 14.14 43.00 -57.19
N LEU A 2 14.24 44.08 -56.41
CA LEU A 2 13.31 44.56 -55.38
C LEU A 2 13.08 43.74 -54.09
N SER A 3 12.97 44.52 -53.00
CA SER A 3 13.07 44.23 -51.57
C SER A 3 11.70 44.13 -50.87
N PRO A 4 11.60 43.94 -49.53
CA PRO A 4 10.38 43.53 -48.82
C PRO A 4 9.57 44.67 -48.17
N THR A 5 8.46 44.30 -47.52
CA THR A 5 7.57 45.18 -46.74
C THR A 5 7.10 44.44 -45.46
N SER A 6 6.88 44.99 -44.26
CA SER A 6 7.42 46.12 -43.46
C SER A 6 6.36 46.51 -42.39
N GLY A 7 6.66 46.33 -41.09
CA GLY A 7 5.91 46.90 -39.94
C GLY A 7 4.55 46.28 -39.61
N ARG A 8 3.86 46.54 -38.48
CA ARG A 8 3.95 47.50 -37.34
C ARG A 8 3.17 46.89 -36.14
N ARG A 9 3.25 47.23 -34.83
CA ARG A 9 4.03 48.15 -33.97
C ARG A 9 3.81 47.75 -32.46
N PHE A 10 4.71 48.11 -31.54
CA PHE A 10 4.43 48.29 -30.10
C PHE A 10 4.04 49.78 -29.82
N PRO A 11 3.36 50.18 -28.71
CA PRO A 11 4.02 50.40 -27.39
C PRO A 11 3.13 50.25 -26.12
N ALA A 12 3.70 50.59 -24.96
CA ALA A 12 3.19 50.37 -23.60
C ALA A 12 2.44 51.58 -22.95
N LEU A 13 1.71 51.30 -21.86
CA LEU A 13 1.15 52.23 -20.85
C LEU A 13 1.01 51.47 -19.50
N LEU A 14 1.10 52.04 -18.30
CA LEU A 14 1.64 53.32 -17.80
C LEU A 14 1.81 53.23 -16.25
N ARG A 15 2.81 53.90 -15.66
CA ARG A 15 2.97 54.08 -14.19
C ARG A 15 2.44 55.47 -13.75
N SER A 16 1.60 55.53 -12.72
CA SER A 16 1.41 56.70 -11.83
C SER A 16 0.60 56.29 -10.60
N GLN A 17 1.11 56.29 -9.35
CA GLN A 17 1.55 57.41 -8.48
C GLN A 17 0.41 58.15 -7.75
N LEU A 18 0.71 58.59 -6.50
CA LEU A 18 0.02 59.58 -5.63
C LEU A 18 -0.87 59.08 -4.46
N ARG A 19 -0.26 59.04 -3.26
CA ARG A 19 -0.76 59.69 -2.01
C ARG A 19 -0.35 61.20 -2.07
N PRO A 20 -0.88 62.18 -1.28
CA PRO A 20 -1.29 62.05 0.13
C PRO A 20 -2.48 62.92 0.67
N ASP A 21 -2.84 62.64 1.93
CA ASP A 21 -3.34 63.49 3.02
C ASP A 21 -4.25 64.72 2.78
N ARG A 22 -5.50 64.69 3.31
CA ARG A 22 -6.02 65.80 4.13
C ARG A 22 -7.09 65.43 5.17
N LEU A 23 -6.86 66.00 6.34
CA LEU A 23 -7.56 65.96 7.63
C LEU A 23 -9.05 66.41 7.70
N LEU A 24 -9.75 65.83 8.71
CA LEU A 24 -10.83 66.39 9.56
C LEU A 24 -12.25 66.64 8.99
N SER A 25 -13.24 65.88 9.52
CA SER A 25 -14.55 66.43 9.95
C SER A 25 -15.37 65.48 10.87
N ASN A 26 -15.06 65.52 12.17
CA ASN A 26 -15.99 65.62 13.31
C ASN A 26 -17.48 65.23 13.14
N ARG A 27 -17.99 64.22 13.90
CA ARG A 27 -19.32 64.15 14.59
C ARG A 27 -19.50 62.84 15.41
N PRO A 28 -20.49 62.71 16.34
CA PRO A 28 -20.17 62.52 17.76
C PRO A 28 -20.51 61.14 18.37
N VAL A 29 -20.18 61.02 19.66
CA VAL A 29 -20.31 59.83 20.53
C VAL A 29 -21.74 59.30 20.66
N MET A 30 -21.91 57.98 20.55
CA MET A 30 -22.90 57.21 21.30
C MET A 30 -22.26 55.98 21.93
N HIS A 31 -22.63 55.68 23.17
CA HIS A 31 -22.10 54.55 23.94
C HIS A 31 -22.73 53.23 23.51
N HIS A 32 -21.92 52.20 23.22
CA HIS A 32 -22.41 50.83 23.25
C HIS A 32 -21.34 49.79 23.63
N PHE A 33 -21.64 49.07 24.73
CA PHE A 33 -21.18 47.73 25.14
C PHE A 33 -19.82 47.18 24.65
N LEU A 34 -18.90 46.99 25.61
CA LEU A 34 -17.76 46.07 25.51
C LEU A 34 -18.11 44.68 26.07
N PRO A 35 -18.11 43.60 25.28
CA PRO A 35 -17.97 42.24 25.79
C PRO A 35 -16.49 41.92 26.04
N LYS A 36 -16.16 41.50 27.28
CA LYS A 36 -14.81 41.10 27.69
C LYS A 36 -14.55 39.63 27.37
N PHE A 37 -13.43 39.30 26.70
CA PHE A 37 -12.81 37.97 26.80
C PHE A 37 -11.27 38.07 26.64
N PRO A 38 -10.49 37.89 27.73
CA PRO A 38 -9.03 37.79 27.63
C PRO A 38 -8.63 36.38 27.17
N ALA A 39 -8.53 36.18 25.86
CA ALA A 39 -7.99 34.94 25.30
C ALA A 39 -6.45 34.96 25.27
N ARG A 40 -5.79 34.15 26.13
CA ARG A 40 -4.46 33.54 25.93
C ARG A 40 -4.02 32.71 27.14
N THR A 41 -4.60 31.53 27.30
CA THR A 41 -3.98 30.45 28.08
C THR A 41 -3.19 29.58 27.13
N VAL A 42 -1.86 29.61 27.20
CA VAL A 42 -1.00 28.71 26.41
C VAL A 42 -0.96 27.36 27.12
N LEU A 43 -1.68 26.37 26.59
CA LEU A 43 -1.64 25.01 27.10
C LEU A 43 -0.52 24.23 26.41
N ALA A 44 0.58 23.99 27.12
CA ALA A 44 1.66 23.14 26.64
C ALA A 44 1.30 21.66 26.84
N THR A 45 0.88 20.99 25.77
CA THR A 45 0.67 19.53 25.76
C THR A 45 1.99 18.80 25.58
N ALA A 46 2.52 18.22 26.66
CA ALA A 46 3.61 17.26 26.59
C ALA A 46 3.09 15.93 26.01
N LEU A 47 3.55 15.58 24.80
CA LEU A 47 3.14 14.36 24.12
C LEU A 47 3.97 13.17 24.66
N LEU A 48 3.47 12.47 25.68
CA LEU A 48 4.08 11.19 26.10
C LEU A 48 3.77 10.12 25.05
N SER A 49 4.73 9.90 24.14
CA SER A 49 4.72 8.75 23.23
C SER A 49 4.99 7.46 24.03
N VAL A 50 3.92 6.81 24.48
CA VAL A 50 4.01 5.44 25.01
C VAL A 50 4.32 4.50 23.85
N GLY A 51 5.61 4.21 23.66
CA GLY A 51 6.04 3.13 22.78
C GLY A 51 5.62 1.80 23.36
N CYS A 52 4.49 1.25 22.92
CA CYS A 52 4.10 -0.11 23.27
C CYS A 52 5.05 -1.09 22.56
N LEU A 53 6.02 -1.61 23.31
CA LEU A 53 6.74 -2.81 22.89
C LEU A 53 5.71 -3.94 22.84
N GLN A 54 5.30 -4.34 21.63
CA GLN A 54 4.46 -5.51 21.45
C GLN A 54 5.29 -6.74 21.85
N ALA A 55 4.93 -7.34 22.98
CA ALA A 55 5.47 -8.64 23.36
C ALA A 55 4.94 -9.69 22.37
N THR A 56 5.83 -10.27 21.58
CA THR A 56 5.51 -11.41 20.71
C THR A 56 5.18 -12.61 21.59
N VAL A 57 3.90 -12.80 21.90
CA VAL A 57 3.41 -14.04 22.51
C VAL A 57 3.67 -15.19 21.54
N ALA A 58 4.45 -16.17 21.97
CA ALA A 58 4.61 -17.42 21.24
C ALA A 58 3.23 -18.08 21.12
N GLN A 59 2.75 -18.28 19.90
CA GLN A 59 1.48 -18.96 19.63
C GLN A 59 1.65 -20.47 19.82
N SER A 60 1.62 -20.93 21.07
CA SER A 60 1.58 -22.36 21.39
C SER A 60 0.37 -23.03 20.74
N PHE A 61 0.55 -24.23 20.20
CA PHE A 61 -0.55 -25.09 19.77
C PHE A 61 -1.13 -25.85 20.96
N THR A 62 -2.43 -26.17 20.92
CA THR A 62 -3.09 -26.90 22.01
C THR A 62 -2.82 -28.40 21.85
N PRO A 63 -2.32 -29.11 22.88
CA PRO A 63 -2.16 -30.55 22.84
C PRO A 63 -3.49 -31.26 22.52
N GLY A 64 -3.42 -32.25 21.62
CA GLY A 64 -4.59 -33.01 21.16
C GLY A 64 -5.31 -32.43 19.93
N ASN A 65 -4.99 -31.21 19.49
CA ASN A 65 -5.46 -30.68 18.21
C ASN A 65 -4.58 -31.16 17.04
N LEU A 66 -5.13 -31.09 15.82
CA LEU A 66 -4.42 -31.39 14.59
C LEU A 66 -3.75 -30.12 14.06
N ILE A 67 -2.47 -30.20 13.69
CA ILE A 67 -1.78 -29.11 12.99
C ILE A 67 -1.64 -29.49 11.52
N VAL A 68 -2.20 -28.67 10.63
CA VAL A 68 -2.21 -28.89 9.19
C VAL A 68 -1.44 -27.77 8.51
N ALA A 69 -0.42 -28.13 7.75
CA ALA A 69 0.28 -27.19 6.89
C ALA A 69 -0.43 -27.13 5.52
N ARG A 70 -0.82 -25.93 5.09
CA ARG A 70 -1.39 -25.68 3.77
C ARG A 70 -0.50 -24.74 2.96
N THR A 71 -0.38 -25.03 1.68
CA THR A 71 0.09 -24.09 0.65
C THR A 71 -1.11 -23.55 -0.11
N MET A 72 -1.10 -22.26 -0.45
CA MET A 72 -2.20 -21.60 -1.15
C MET A 72 -1.70 -20.90 -2.41
N TYR A 73 -2.42 -21.12 -3.52
CA TYR A 73 -2.19 -20.40 -4.76
C TYR A 73 -3.23 -19.28 -4.90
N ASP A 74 -2.76 -18.04 -4.75
CA ASP A 74 -3.58 -16.82 -4.76
C ASP A 74 -3.47 -16.04 -6.09
N GLY A 75 -2.91 -16.67 -7.14
CA GLY A 75 -2.66 -16.01 -8.41
C GLY A 75 -3.93 -15.79 -9.25
N VAL A 76 -3.99 -14.61 -9.85
CA VAL A 76 -5.01 -14.19 -10.83
C VAL A 76 -4.48 -14.29 -12.27
N ALA A 77 -5.35 -14.19 -13.27
CA ALA A 77 -4.96 -14.25 -14.70
C ALA A 77 -3.74 -13.41 -15.08
N SER A 78 -3.57 -12.20 -14.51
CA SER A 78 -2.44 -11.31 -14.77
C SER A 78 -1.12 -11.67 -14.06
N THR A 79 -1.08 -12.73 -13.26
CA THR A 79 0.15 -13.19 -12.56
C THR A 79 1.15 -13.81 -13.55
N VAL A 80 0.65 -14.41 -14.63
CA VAL A 80 1.41 -14.95 -15.76
C VAL A 80 0.68 -14.55 -17.03
N VAL A 81 1.35 -13.87 -17.95
CA VAL A 81 0.77 -13.47 -19.24
C VAL A 81 1.17 -14.47 -20.31
N VAL A 82 0.20 -15.04 -21.02
CA VAL A 82 0.45 -15.92 -22.18
C VAL A 82 1.34 -15.19 -23.19
N GLY A 83 2.39 -15.86 -23.67
CA GLY A 83 3.41 -15.24 -24.52
C GLY A 83 4.63 -14.68 -23.79
N GLN A 84 4.62 -14.56 -22.45
CA GLN A 84 5.82 -14.17 -21.70
C GLN A 84 6.87 -15.30 -21.68
N ALA A 85 8.15 -14.94 -21.62
CA ALA A 85 9.23 -15.91 -21.44
C ALA A 85 9.20 -16.51 -20.02
N LEU A 86 9.43 -17.81 -19.90
CA LEU A 86 9.49 -18.51 -18.60
C LEU A 86 10.94 -18.67 -18.12
N PRO A 87 11.20 -18.69 -16.78
CA PRO A 87 12.56 -18.75 -16.25
C PRO A 87 13.36 -20.01 -16.63
N GLY A 88 12.73 -21.18 -16.73
CA GLY A 88 13.37 -22.42 -17.19
C GLY A 88 13.50 -22.52 -18.72
N GLY A 89 13.00 -21.53 -19.46
CA GLY A 89 12.96 -21.50 -20.92
C GLY A 89 11.56 -21.69 -21.50
N GLY A 90 11.43 -21.45 -22.80
CA GLY A 90 10.13 -21.50 -23.47
C GLY A 90 9.24 -20.29 -23.18
N THR A 91 7.96 -20.42 -23.52
CA THR A 91 6.97 -19.35 -23.52
C THR A 91 5.71 -19.80 -22.80
N ALA A 92 5.14 -18.94 -21.94
CA ALA A 92 3.91 -19.23 -21.22
C ALA A 92 2.75 -19.52 -22.18
N ILE A 93 2.09 -20.66 -22.00
CA ILE A 93 0.90 -21.09 -22.74
C ILE A 93 -0.38 -20.97 -21.90
N GLY A 94 -0.27 -21.01 -20.58
CA GLY A 94 -1.33 -20.74 -19.62
C GLY A 94 -1.15 -19.38 -18.97
N ASP A 95 -2.26 -18.68 -18.70
CA ASP A 95 -2.27 -17.45 -17.92
C ASP A 95 -2.18 -17.76 -16.41
N GLY A 96 -2.17 -16.73 -15.56
CA GLY A 96 -2.09 -16.90 -14.10
C GLY A 96 -3.36 -17.44 -13.44
N SER A 97 -4.42 -17.84 -14.17
CA SER A 97 -5.64 -18.37 -13.55
C SER A 97 -5.44 -19.80 -13.05
N PHE A 98 -6.11 -20.16 -11.95
CA PHE A 98 -6.18 -21.56 -11.49
C PHE A 98 -7.24 -22.32 -12.32
N THR A 99 -6.97 -23.49 -12.90
CA THR A 99 -5.72 -24.28 -12.92
C THR A 99 -4.81 -24.01 -14.13
N ASN A 100 -5.21 -23.13 -15.05
CA ASN A 100 -4.52 -22.88 -16.33
C ASN A 100 -3.01 -22.62 -16.19
N VAL A 101 -2.61 -21.92 -15.13
CA VAL A 101 -1.22 -21.58 -14.82
C VAL A 101 -0.28 -22.79 -14.79
N PHE A 102 -0.77 -23.97 -14.39
CA PHE A 102 0.04 -25.19 -14.31
C PHE A 102 0.36 -25.80 -15.67
N THR A 103 -0.39 -25.47 -16.74
CA THR A 103 -0.09 -25.94 -18.11
C THR A 103 1.28 -25.45 -18.61
N ASN A 104 1.85 -24.42 -17.97
CA ASN A 104 3.20 -23.94 -18.21
C ASN A 104 4.32 -24.95 -17.84
N GLU A 105 3.99 -26.04 -17.13
CA GLU A 105 4.91 -27.20 -16.97
C GLU A 105 5.36 -27.82 -18.30
N LYS A 106 4.55 -27.66 -19.36
CA LYS A 106 4.80 -28.23 -20.68
C LYS A 106 5.91 -27.51 -21.46
N PRO A 107 5.91 -26.16 -21.58
CA PRO A 107 7.05 -25.42 -22.12
C PRO A 107 8.23 -25.34 -21.15
N ASP A 108 8.00 -25.35 -19.84
CA ASP A 108 9.04 -25.31 -18.79
C ASP A 108 8.78 -26.41 -17.73
N PRO A 109 9.45 -27.58 -17.82
CA PRO A 109 9.30 -28.67 -16.84
C PRO A 109 9.74 -28.33 -15.41
N SER A 110 10.39 -27.19 -15.20
CA SER A 110 10.75 -26.66 -13.88
C SER A 110 9.82 -25.53 -13.42
N PHE A 111 8.72 -25.27 -14.14
CA PHE A 111 7.79 -24.18 -13.85
C PHE A 111 7.24 -24.24 -12.42
N GLY A 112 7.59 -23.22 -11.65
CA GLY A 112 7.16 -22.99 -10.28
C GLY A 112 6.62 -21.58 -10.10
N ILE A 113 5.49 -21.47 -9.40
CA ILE A 113 4.88 -20.23 -8.96
C ILE A 113 4.77 -20.24 -7.43
N THR A 114 5.22 -19.15 -6.81
CA THR A 114 5.29 -18.97 -5.35
C THR A 114 3.93 -19.19 -4.69
N SER A 115 3.89 -19.97 -3.61
CA SER A 115 2.67 -20.22 -2.82
C SER A 115 2.90 -19.98 -1.32
N SER A 116 2.02 -19.17 -0.74
CA SER A 116 2.02 -18.82 0.69
C SER A 116 1.76 -20.05 1.56
N ILE A 117 2.45 -20.14 2.70
CA ILE A 117 2.28 -21.23 3.67
C ILE A 117 1.41 -20.75 4.85
N TYR A 118 0.48 -21.60 5.26
CA TYR A 118 -0.37 -21.41 6.44
C TYR A 118 -0.27 -22.64 7.34
N LEU A 119 -0.31 -22.43 8.66
CA LEU A 119 -0.53 -23.48 9.65
C LEU A 119 -1.91 -23.31 10.27
N ASP A 120 -2.80 -24.26 10.02
CA ASP A 120 -4.09 -24.33 10.69
C ASP A 120 -4.00 -25.23 11.92
N GLU A 121 -4.59 -24.79 13.01
CA GLU A 121 -4.94 -25.63 14.15
C GLU A 121 -6.40 -26.04 13.98
N LEU A 122 -6.67 -27.35 13.90
CA LEU A 122 -8.01 -27.93 13.80
C LEU A 122 -8.32 -28.75 15.05
N THR A 123 -9.60 -28.83 15.42
CA THR A 123 -10.07 -29.89 16.32
C THR A 123 -9.78 -31.28 15.71
N PRO A 124 -9.78 -32.36 16.51
CA PRO A 124 -9.74 -33.74 15.98
C PRO A 124 -10.86 -34.07 14.98
N SER A 125 -11.97 -33.33 15.01
CA SER A 125 -13.08 -33.45 14.05
C SER A 125 -12.91 -32.59 12.77
N GLY A 126 -11.78 -31.91 12.61
CA GLY A 126 -11.46 -31.10 11.43
C GLY A 126 -11.99 -29.65 11.44
N THR A 127 -12.53 -29.16 12.56
CA THR A 127 -13.02 -27.78 12.67
C THR A 127 -11.85 -26.83 12.91
N THR A 128 -11.65 -25.82 12.05
CA THR A 128 -10.58 -24.82 12.22
C THR A 128 -10.78 -23.98 13.49
N ILE A 129 -9.77 -23.97 14.35
CA ILE A 129 -9.68 -23.15 15.56
C ILE A 129 -8.91 -21.87 15.27
N ARG A 130 -7.77 -21.97 14.57
CA ARG A 130 -6.99 -20.82 14.09
C ARG A 130 -6.31 -21.14 12.77
N THR A 131 -6.00 -20.09 12.00
CA THR A 131 -5.05 -20.12 10.88
C THR A 131 -3.92 -19.14 11.19
N THR A 132 -2.68 -19.58 11.02
CA THR A 132 -1.47 -18.78 11.21
C THR A 132 -0.79 -18.63 9.86
N ALA A 133 -0.71 -17.41 9.33
CA ALA A 133 0.07 -17.14 8.11
C ALA A 133 1.56 -17.21 8.44
N ILE A 134 2.34 -17.89 7.61
CA ILE A 134 3.80 -17.90 7.71
C ILE A 134 4.37 -16.75 6.87
N ASP A 135 5.42 -16.11 7.39
CA ASP A 135 6.10 -15.00 6.73
C ASP A 135 6.77 -15.45 5.42
N SER A 136 6.15 -15.07 4.30
CA SER A 136 6.58 -15.42 2.94
C SER A 136 7.90 -14.77 2.53
N SER A 137 8.40 -13.78 3.27
CA SER A 137 9.76 -13.25 3.07
C SER A 137 10.86 -14.20 3.59
N ARG A 138 10.49 -15.18 4.42
CA ARG A 138 11.41 -16.12 5.09
C ARG A 138 11.30 -17.55 4.56
N ILE A 139 10.08 -18.00 4.27
CA ILE A 139 9.84 -19.32 3.68
C ILE A 139 8.56 -19.31 2.83
N THR A 140 8.61 -19.96 1.69
CA THR A 140 7.51 -20.14 0.75
C THR A 140 7.57 -21.55 0.17
N SER A 141 6.46 -22.04 -0.37
CA SER A 141 6.45 -23.20 -1.26
C SER A 141 6.24 -22.74 -2.72
N SER A 142 6.07 -23.68 -3.66
CA SER A 142 5.68 -23.39 -5.03
C SER A 142 4.81 -24.49 -5.67
N PHE A 143 4.12 -24.17 -6.77
CA PHE A 143 3.39 -25.12 -7.63
C PHE A 143 3.78 -24.87 -9.11
N ALA A 144 3.83 -25.83 -10.04
CA ALA A 144 3.57 -27.26 -9.92
C ALA A 144 4.86 -28.10 -9.73
N SER A 145 6.06 -27.49 -9.81
CA SER A 145 7.31 -28.24 -9.74
C SER A 145 7.65 -28.74 -8.33
N LYS A 146 7.24 -30.00 -8.05
CA LYS A 146 7.82 -30.94 -7.08
C LYS A 146 8.11 -30.41 -5.66
N SER A 147 7.39 -29.39 -5.22
CA SER A 147 7.61 -28.77 -3.92
C SER A 147 6.87 -29.54 -2.84
N GLU A 148 7.63 -30.17 -1.94
CA GLU A 148 7.11 -30.86 -0.76
C GLU A 148 7.15 -29.92 0.45
N LEU A 149 6.18 -30.05 1.36
CA LEU A 149 6.15 -29.33 2.62
C LEU A 149 6.07 -30.32 3.78
N ALA A 150 7.12 -30.37 4.59
CA ALA A 150 7.18 -31.20 5.79
C ALA A 150 6.92 -30.37 7.05
N LEU A 151 6.18 -30.96 8.00
CA LEU A 151 5.97 -30.39 9.33
C LEU A 151 6.67 -31.29 10.36
N ASN A 152 7.50 -30.69 11.21
CA ASN A 152 8.07 -31.34 12.37
C ASN A 152 7.42 -30.78 13.64
N ILE A 153 7.07 -31.66 14.58
CA ILE A 153 6.56 -31.32 15.90
C ILE A 153 7.51 -31.98 16.90
N SER A 154 8.29 -31.17 17.62
CA SER A 154 9.41 -31.57 18.49
C SER A 154 9.26 -31.02 19.90
#